data_AF-A0A849U459-F1
#
_entry.id   AF-A0A849U459-F1
#
_cell.length_a   1.000
_cell.length_b   1.000
_cell.length_c   1.000
_cell.angle_alpha   90.00
_cell.angle_beta   90.00
_cell.angle_gamma   90.00
#
_symmetry.space_group_name_H-M   'P 1'
#
loop_
_entity.id
_entity.type
_entity.pdbx_description
1 polymer ?
#
loop_
_entity_poly.entity_id
_entity_poly.type
_entity_poly.pdbx_seq_one_letter_code
_entity_poly.pdbx_strand_id
1 'polypeptide(L)'
;MSIFSRLVFRQRLGVRGALLCLAASAVSPPPLLAGGLDQLSDLTDKAAQAVVTLKVRNNFNSEYLYDVSVKNLSSDPLVGESLIIVLDKITNIGGNEWMTGTSESNLTRMEILGQNGETDDGKPYFRIPRGSGPDLPPYTESSPVSVRIRNKDYLVVFTPVFRVYGMKRSPALPKPMERVSPLPSALTPSDKLIQLLIQKGVLSEEEGRELYQQ
;
A
#
# COMPACT_ATOMS: atom_id res chain seq x y z
N MET A 1 9.90 0.56 -81.82
CA MET A 1 8.42 0.59 -81.88
C MET A 1 7.91 0.63 -80.44
N SER A 2 7.07 1.53 -79.93
CA SER A 2 6.43 2.77 -80.38
C SER A 2 5.88 3.38 -79.06
N ILE A 3 6.34 4.54 -78.59
CA ILE A 3 5.62 5.84 -78.54
C ILE A 3 4.11 5.72 -78.23
N PHE A 4 3.61 6.39 -77.16
CA PHE A 4 2.45 7.33 -77.13
C PHE A 4 2.28 7.88 -75.68
N SER A 5 2.64 9.15 -75.42
CA SER A 5 1.76 10.35 -75.27
C SER A 5 1.06 10.47 -73.90
N ARG A 6 1.51 11.40 -73.05
CA ARG A 6 1.00 12.78 -72.83
C ARG A 6 -0.48 12.87 -72.41
N LEU A 7 -0.72 13.31 -71.17
CA LEU A 7 -1.67 14.41 -70.93
C LEU A 7 -1.30 15.19 -69.67
N VAL A 8 -1.27 16.51 -69.84
CA VAL A 8 -1.09 17.55 -68.85
C VAL A 8 -2.47 18.18 -68.61
N PHE A 9 -2.77 18.64 -67.37
CA PHE A 9 -3.25 20.01 -67.03
C PHE A 9 -4.29 20.10 -65.89
N ARG A 10 -3.91 20.91 -64.89
CA ARG A 10 -4.66 21.93 -64.11
C ARG A 10 -5.65 21.61 -62.97
N GLN A 11 -5.22 22.11 -61.79
CA GLN A 11 -5.86 23.09 -60.88
C GLN A 11 -7.22 22.82 -60.19
N ARG A 12 -7.21 22.91 -58.85
CA ARG A 12 -8.03 23.78 -57.96
C ARG A 12 -7.65 23.48 -56.49
N LEU A 13 -7.03 24.38 -55.74
CA LEU A 13 -7.55 25.51 -54.93
C LEU A 13 -8.35 25.10 -53.68
N GLY A 14 -7.86 25.54 -52.50
CA GLY A 14 -8.56 25.61 -51.20
C GLY A 14 -8.40 24.34 -50.34
N VAL A 15 -8.18 24.37 -49.02
CA VAL A 15 -8.40 25.38 -47.99
C VAL A 15 -7.43 25.08 -46.83
N ARG A 16 -6.85 26.13 -46.24
CA ARG A 16 -6.02 26.06 -45.02
C ARG A 16 -6.92 25.66 -43.83
N GLY A 17 -6.71 24.49 -43.25
CA GLY A 17 -7.25 24.11 -41.95
C GLY A 17 -6.17 24.28 -40.88
N ALA A 18 -6.28 25.32 -40.06
CA ALA A 18 -5.46 25.50 -38.87
C ALA A 18 -5.94 24.52 -37.78
N LEU A 19 -5.10 23.57 -37.41
CA LEU A 19 -5.35 22.64 -36.31
C LEU A 19 -4.94 23.32 -34.99
N LEU A 20 -5.94 23.71 -34.20
CA LEU A 20 -5.77 24.18 -32.81
C LEU A 20 -5.40 22.99 -31.93
N CYS A 21 -4.12 22.87 -31.56
CA CYS A 21 -3.68 21.94 -30.53
C CYS A 21 -4.09 22.47 -29.15
N LEU A 22 -5.17 21.92 -28.58
CA LEU A 22 -5.43 22.03 -27.14
C LEU A 22 -4.38 21.20 -26.39
N ALA A 23 -3.43 21.88 -25.75
CA ALA A 23 -2.52 21.26 -24.80
C ALA A 23 -3.31 20.88 -23.53
N ALA A 24 -3.68 19.60 -23.42
CA ALA A 24 -4.15 19.03 -22.17
C ALA A 24 -2.96 18.92 -21.22
N SER A 25 -2.82 19.87 -20.29
CA SER A 25 -1.89 19.76 -19.18
C SER A 25 -2.37 18.64 -18.25
N ALA A 26 -1.79 17.45 -18.43
CA ALA A 26 -1.95 16.32 -17.51
C ALA A 26 -1.31 16.70 -16.17
N VAL A 27 -2.15 17.07 -15.20
CA VAL A 27 -1.75 17.14 -13.80
C VAL A 27 -1.52 15.70 -13.35
N SER A 28 -0.25 15.28 -13.25
CA SER A 28 0.08 13.97 -12.68
C SER A 28 -0.17 14.05 -11.17
N PRO A 29 -1.01 13.17 -10.58
CA PRO A 29 -1.09 13.09 -9.13
C PRO A 29 0.29 12.67 -8.57
N PRO A 30 0.69 13.15 -7.37
CA PRO A 30 1.94 12.71 -6.76
C PRO A 30 1.90 11.19 -6.55
N PRO A 31 3.03 10.49 -6.67
CA PRO A 31 3.08 9.05 -6.50
C PRO A 31 2.69 8.72 -5.06
N LEU A 32 1.46 8.24 -4.87
CA LEU A 32 1.07 7.47 -3.71
C LEU A 32 1.97 6.23 -3.69
N LEU A 33 3.01 6.26 -2.85
CA LEU A 33 3.90 5.15 -2.48
C LEU A 33 3.71 3.89 -3.35
N ALA A 34 4.19 3.96 -4.59
CA ALA A 34 4.37 2.80 -5.44
C ALA A 34 5.72 2.17 -5.11
N GLY A 35 5.93 1.85 -3.83
CA GLY A 35 7.02 0.97 -3.43
C GLY A 35 6.70 -0.41 -3.98
N GLY A 36 7.57 -0.95 -4.84
CA GLY A 36 7.52 -2.36 -5.22
C GLY A 36 7.52 -3.24 -3.98
N LEU A 37 7.01 -4.46 -4.12
CA LEU A 37 6.97 -5.46 -3.04
C LEU A 37 8.35 -5.64 -2.37
N ASP A 38 9.42 -5.44 -3.12
CA ASP A 38 10.82 -5.50 -2.70
C ASP A 38 11.21 -4.53 -1.58
N GLN A 39 10.44 -3.44 -1.41
CA GLN A 39 10.70 -2.46 -0.35
C GLN A 39 10.08 -2.89 0.99
N LEU A 40 9.22 -3.91 1.00
CA LEU A 40 8.53 -4.39 2.20
C LEU A 40 9.38 -5.42 2.92
N SER A 41 9.43 -5.32 4.25
CA SER A 41 10.17 -6.27 5.08
C SER A 41 9.34 -7.51 5.37
N ASP A 42 9.97 -8.69 5.37
CA ASP A 42 9.33 -9.93 5.84
C ASP A 42 9.14 -9.85 7.37
N LEU A 43 7.88 -9.78 7.80
CA LEU A 43 7.46 -9.67 9.19
C LEU A 43 7.06 -11.02 9.80
N THR A 44 6.99 -12.07 8.97
CA THR A 44 6.50 -13.40 9.33
C THR A 44 7.21 -13.96 10.56
N ASP A 45 6.45 -14.38 11.57
CA ASP A 45 6.89 -15.00 12.83
C ASP A 45 7.86 -14.16 13.69
N LYS A 46 8.19 -12.94 13.26
CA LYS A 46 9.04 -11.98 13.99
C LYS A 46 8.20 -10.88 14.63
N ALA A 47 7.37 -10.23 13.82
CA ALA A 47 6.53 -9.12 14.24
C ALA A 47 5.06 -9.35 13.91
N ALA A 48 4.76 -10.23 12.96
CA ALA A 48 3.40 -10.51 12.53
C ALA A 48 3.20 -11.98 12.19
N GLN A 49 1.97 -12.46 12.36
CA GLN A 49 1.55 -13.80 11.98
C GLN A 49 0.25 -13.73 11.19
N ALA A 50 0.17 -14.49 10.09
CA ALA A 50 -1.07 -14.67 9.36
C ALA A 50 -1.99 -15.64 10.12
N VAL A 51 -3.21 -15.22 10.40
CA VAL A 51 -4.26 -16.04 11.01
C VAL A 51 -5.19 -16.47 9.89
N VAL A 52 -5.23 -17.77 9.63
CA VAL A 52 -5.98 -18.35 8.49
C VAL A 52 -7.19 -19.10 9.03
N THR A 53 -8.38 -18.70 8.60
CA THR A 53 -9.64 -19.34 8.98
C THR A 53 -10.39 -19.80 7.74
N LEU A 54 -10.64 -21.11 7.61
CA LEU A 54 -11.53 -21.62 6.57
C LEU A 54 -12.97 -21.18 6.86
N LYS A 55 -13.58 -20.44 5.93
CA LYS A 55 -14.97 -19.96 6.04
C LYS A 55 -15.96 -20.87 5.33
N VAL A 56 -15.66 -21.24 4.08
CA VAL A 56 -16.58 -22.02 3.24
C VAL A 56 -15.80 -23.04 2.44
N ARG A 57 -16.38 -24.24 2.31
CA ARG A 57 -15.94 -25.27 1.39
C ARG A 57 -17.08 -25.60 0.43
N ASN A 58 -16.90 -25.30 -0.84
CA ASN A 58 -17.84 -25.63 -1.91
C ASN A 58 -17.32 -26.86 -2.68
N ASN A 59 -17.93 -28.01 -2.42
CA ASN A 59 -17.53 -29.27 -3.06
C ASN A 59 -17.95 -29.37 -4.53
N PHE A 60 -18.94 -28.60 -4.98
CA PHE A 60 -19.39 -28.65 -6.38
C PHE A 60 -18.37 -28.03 -7.32
N ASN A 61 -17.78 -26.90 -6.91
CA ASN A 61 -16.77 -26.18 -7.68
C ASN A 61 -15.32 -26.44 -7.21
N SER A 62 -15.15 -27.27 -6.18
CA SER A 62 -13.88 -27.51 -5.49
C SER A 62 -13.21 -26.22 -5.02
N GLU A 63 -14.02 -25.29 -4.50
CA GLU A 63 -13.57 -23.97 -4.05
C GLU A 63 -13.55 -23.88 -2.53
N TYR A 64 -12.48 -23.28 -2.01
CA TYR A 64 -12.26 -23.01 -0.61
C TYR A 64 -12.15 -21.50 -0.42
N LEU A 65 -12.93 -20.97 0.52
CA LEU A 65 -12.89 -19.57 0.92
C LEU A 65 -12.25 -19.48 2.30
N TYR A 66 -11.11 -18.78 2.38
CA TYR A 66 -10.41 -18.50 3.62
C TYR A 66 -10.56 -17.02 3.95
N ASP A 67 -10.75 -16.71 5.22
CA ASP A 67 -10.48 -15.38 5.74
C ASP A 67 -9.08 -15.39 6.36
N VAL A 68 -8.25 -14.46 5.90
CA VAL A 68 -6.87 -14.31 6.36
C VAL A 68 -6.71 -12.93 6.98
N SER A 69 -6.35 -12.89 8.25
CA SER A 69 -6.03 -11.67 8.98
C SER A 69 -4.55 -11.69 9.38
N VAL A 70 -4.03 -10.52 9.75
CA VAL A 70 -2.66 -10.38 10.25
C VAL A 70 -2.73 -9.99 11.72
N LYS A 71 -2.10 -10.80 12.57
CA LYS A 71 -1.93 -10.52 13.98
C LYS A 71 -0.55 -9.90 14.21
N ASN A 72 -0.52 -8.71 14.79
CA ASN A 72 0.71 -8.10 15.28
C ASN A 72 1.14 -8.84 16.56
N LEU A 73 2.36 -9.37 16.57
CA LEU A 73 2.95 -10.06 17.72
C LEU A 73 3.95 -9.18 18.48
N SER A 74 4.21 -7.98 17.98
CA SER A 74 5.20 -7.07 18.56
C SER A 74 4.56 -5.99 19.44
N SER A 75 5.41 -5.35 20.25
CA SER A 75 5.04 -4.18 21.07
C SER A 75 4.92 -2.88 20.27
N ASP A 76 5.32 -2.88 19.01
CA ASP A 76 5.32 -1.69 18.15
C ASP A 76 4.19 -1.78 17.11
N PRO A 77 3.58 -0.66 16.71
CA PRO A 77 2.57 -0.66 15.67
C PRO A 77 3.16 -0.99 14.30
N LEU A 78 2.38 -1.70 13.47
CA LEU A 78 2.72 -1.97 12.07
C LEU A 78 1.98 -0.99 11.16
N VAL A 79 2.65 -0.52 10.11
CA VAL A 79 2.06 0.43 9.15
C VAL A 79 1.01 -0.28 8.31
N GLY A 80 -0.27 -0.04 8.63
CA GLY A 80 -1.40 -0.82 8.12
C GLY A 80 -1.58 -0.69 6.60
N GLU A 81 -1.26 0.47 6.03
CA GLU A 81 -1.35 0.71 4.59
C GLU A 81 -0.36 -0.09 3.73
N SER A 82 0.69 -0.64 4.35
CA SER A 82 1.75 -1.41 3.68
C SER A 82 1.63 -2.92 3.92
N LEU A 83 0.66 -3.37 4.71
CA LEU A 83 0.52 -4.79 5.05
C LEU A 83 -0.01 -5.59 3.86
N ILE A 84 0.79 -6.56 3.46
CA ILE A 84 0.43 -7.53 2.44
C ILE A 84 0.67 -8.94 2.97
N ILE A 85 -0.12 -9.88 2.48
CA ILE A 85 0.12 -11.31 2.65
C ILE A 85 0.44 -11.92 1.31
N VAL A 86 1.47 -12.76 1.27
CA VAL A 86 1.86 -13.54 0.10
C VAL A 86 1.51 -14.99 0.38
N LEU A 87 0.79 -15.64 -0.53
CA LEU A 87 0.55 -17.07 -0.46
C LEU A 87 1.85 -17.79 -0.83
N ASP A 88 2.57 -18.26 0.18
CA ASP A 88 3.91 -18.81 0.02
C ASP A 88 3.87 -20.20 -0.59
N LYS A 89 2.99 -21.05 -0.04
CA LYS A 89 2.81 -22.43 -0.48
C LYS A 89 1.46 -22.98 -0.07
N ILE A 90 1.12 -24.12 -0.66
CA ILE A 90 -0.05 -24.91 -0.31
C ILE A 90 0.45 -26.30 0.10
N THR A 91 0.05 -26.75 1.28
CA THR A 91 0.48 -28.04 1.83
C THR A 91 -0.68 -29.03 1.87
N ASN A 92 -0.41 -30.32 1.66
CA ASN A 92 -1.42 -31.36 1.82
C ASN A 92 -1.68 -31.66 3.31
N ILE A 93 -2.57 -32.62 3.59
CA ILE A 93 -2.87 -33.07 4.97
C ILE A 93 -1.64 -33.56 5.76
N GLY A 94 -0.57 -33.97 5.08
CA GLY A 94 0.70 -34.40 5.67
C GLY A 94 1.73 -33.27 5.79
N GLY A 95 1.38 -32.03 5.43
CA GLY A 95 2.30 -30.89 5.46
C GLY A 95 3.23 -30.80 4.25
N ASN A 96 3.09 -31.68 3.25
CA ASN A 96 3.96 -31.68 2.07
C ASN A 96 3.49 -30.66 1.04
N GLU A 97 4.42 -29.87 0.53
CA GLU A 97 4.21 -28.86 -0.52
C GLU A 97 4.12 -29.46 -1.94
N TRP A 98 4.64 -30.67 -2.09
CA TRP A 98 4.61 -31.42 -3.34
C TRP A 98 3.69 -32.61 -3.23
N MET A 99 3.02 -32.94 -4.33
CA MET A 99 2.30 -34.19 -4.44
C MET A 99 3.28 -35.32 -4.74
N THR A 100 3.08 -36.48 -4.10
CA THR A 100 3.93 -37.65 -4.31
C THR A 100 3.98 -38.02 -5.79
N GLY A 101 5.17 -38.03 -6.38
CA GLY A 101 5.38 -38.40 -7.78
C GLY A 101 5.16 -37.28 -8.80
N THR A 102 5.03 -36.02 -8.37
CA THR A 102 4.96 -34.85 -9.27
C THR A 102 6.06 -33.85 -8.93
N SER A 103 6.65 -33.21 -9.94
CA SER A 103 7.66 -32.14 -9.76
C SER A 103 7.06 -30.75 -9.51
N GLU A 104 5.75 -30.59 -9.70
CA GLU A 104 5.03 -29.34 -9.52
C GLU A 104 4.59 -29.14 -8.07
N SER A 105 4.65 -27.90 -7.59
CA SER A 105 4.11 -27.53 -6.28
C SER A 105 2.58 -27.66 -6.27
N ASN A 106 2.00 -27.88 -5.09
CA ASN A 106 0.54 -27.83 -4.95
C ASN A 106 -0.01 -26.44 -5.30
N LEU A 107 0.75 -25.36 -5.09
CA LEU A 107 0.31 -24.00 -5.37
C LEU A 107 0.07 -23.78 -6.88
N THR A 108 0.99 -24.23 -7.73
CA THR A 108 0.91 -24.09 -9.20
C THR A 108 -0.32 -24.77 -9.79
N ARG A 109 -0.83 -25.81 -9.13
CA ARG A 109 -1.99 -26.60 -9.58
C ARG A 109 -3.33 -26.00 -9.17
N MET A 110 -3.30 -25.01 -8.28
CA MET A 110 -4.48 -24.34 -7.76
C MET A 110 -4.77 -23.08 -8.58
N GLU A 111 -6.05 -22.76 -8.73
CA GLU A 111 -6.48 -21.47 -9.24
C GLU A 111 -6.76 -20.54 -8.04
N ILE A 112 -6.01 -19.44 -7.98
CA ILE A 112 -6.13 -18.44 -6.93
C ILE A 112 -6.95 -17.27 -7.46
N LEU A 113 -8.01 -16.91 -6.75
CA LEU A 113 -8.97 -15.91 -7.20
C LEU A 113 -8.93 -14.67 -6.30
N GLY A 114 -9.06 -13.49 -6.91
CA GLY A 114 -9.13 -12.22 -6.18
C GLY A 114 -7.81 -11.69 -5.65
N GLN A 115 -6.67 -12.21 -6.14
CA GLN A 115 -5.34 -11.68 -5.80
C GLN A 115 -5.15 -10.25 -6.32
N ASN A 116 -4.35 -9.45 -5.62
CA ASN A 116 -4.03 -8.09 -6.02
C ASN A 116 -2.83 -7.99 -6.98
N GLY A 117 -2.15 -9.11 -7.21
CA GLY A 117 -1.02 -9.25 -8.11
C GLY A 117 -0.19 -10.47 -7.73
N GLU A 118 0.98 -10.56 -8.34
CA GLU A 118 1.96 -11.61 -8.10
C GLU A 118 3.31 -10.98 -7.76
N THR A 119 4.09 -11.67 -6.94
CA THR A 119 5.49 -11.35 -6.68
C THR A 119 6.37 -11.75 -7.86
N ASP A 120 7.64 -11.35 -7.86
CA ASP A 120 8.59 -11.69 -8.93
C ASP A 120 8.81 -13.21 -9.10
N ASP A 121 8.64 -13.97 -8.02
CA ASP A 121 8.67 -15.45 -8.03
C ASP A 121 7.31 -16.09 -8.40
N GLY A 122 6.33 -15.28 -8.84
CA GLY A 122 5.03 -15.74 -9.32
C GLY A 122 4.04 -16.12 -8.21
N LYS A 123 4.29 -15.72 -6.95
CA LYS A 123 3.39 -16.03 -5.84
C LYS A 123 2.31 -14.96 -5.70
N PRO A 124 1.04 -15.35 -5.50
CA PRO A 124 -0.03 -14.38 -5.44
C PRO A 124 -0.05 -13.67 -4.09
N TYR A 125 -0.30 -12.36 -4.13
CA TYR A 125 -0.38 -11.54 -2.93
C TYR A 125 -1.75 -10.86 -2.77
N PHE A 126 -2.08 -10.55 -1.52
CA PHE A 126 -3.30 -9.86 -1.12
C PHE A 126 -2.96 -8.71 -0.19
N ARG A 127 -3.62 -7.57 -0.37
CA ARG A 127 -3.50 -6.41 0.50
C ARG A 127 -4.47 -6.55 1.66
N ILE A 128 -3.97 -6.34 2.88
CA ILE A 128 -4.82 -6.34 4.06
C ILE A 128 -5.69 -5.07 4.05
N PRO A 129 -7.01 -5.17 4.28
CA PRO A 129 -7.88 -4.01 4.34
C PRO A 129 -7.42 -3.03 5.42
N ARG A 130 -7.49 -1.73 5.09
CA ARG A 130 -7.30 -0.67 6.07
C ARG A 130 -8.42 -0.79 7.11
N GLY A 131 -8.04 -1.13 8.34
CA GLY A 131 -8.96 -1.20 9.47
C GLY A 131 -9.40 0.20 9.93
N SER A 132 -9.81 0.29 11.20
CA SER A 132 -10.28 1.55 11.79
C SER A 132 -9.19 2.63 11.93
N GLY A 133 -7.91 2.27 11.78
CA GLY A 133 -6.78 3.18 11.97
C GLY A 133 -5.74 3.04 10.86
N PRO A 134 -4.80 4.00 10.77
CA PRO A 134 -3.71 3.97 9.78
C PRO A 134 -2.70 2.85 10.03
N ASP A 135 -2.62 2.36 11.27
CA ASP A 135 -1.72 1.29 11.71
C ASP A 135 -2.48 0.14 12.34
N LEU A 136 -1.81 -1.00 12.38
CA LEU A 136 -2.19 -2.15 13.19
C LEU A 136 -1.53 -2.03 14.58
N PRO A 137 -2.31 -1.80 15.66
CA PRO A 137 -1.75 -1.65 17.00
C PRO A 137 -0.99 -2.89 17.51
N PRO A 138 -0.14 -2.72 18.54
CA PRO A 138 0.54 -3.84 19.21
C PRO A 138 -0.44 -4.93 19.66
N TYR A 139 -0.08 -6.19 19.45
CA TYR A 139 -0.85 -7.37 19.92
C TYR A 139 -2.30 -7.46 19.42
N THR A 140 -2.65 -6.74 18.35
CA THR A 140 -3.99 -6.75 17.75
C THR A 140 -4.03 -7.46 16.40
N GLU A 141 -5.23 -7.72 15.91
CA GLU A 141 -5.50 -8.40 14.65
C GLU A 141 -6.16 -7.46 13.64
N SER A 142 -5.76 -7.57 12.37
CA SER A 142 -6.33 -6.78 11.28
C SER A 142 -7.73 -7.25 10.92
N SER A 143 -8.44 -6.44 10.14
CA SER A 143 -9.59 -6.94 9.38
C SER A 143 -9.14 -8.06 8.41
N PRO A 144 -9.97 -9.10 8.21
CA PRO A 144 -9.62 -10.20 7.33
C PRO A 144 -9.74 -9.80 5.85
N VAL A 145 -8.88 -10.39 5.02
CA VAL A 145 -9.04 -10.46 3.57
C VAL A 145 -9.54 -11.83 3.17
N SER A 146 -10.47 -11.90 2.22
CA SER A 146 -10.99 -13.17 1.72
C SER A 146 -10.13 -13.70 0.58
N VAL A 147 -9.61 -14.91 0.74
CA VAL A 147 -8.78 -15.62 -0.25
C VAL A 147 -9.57 -16.83 -0.77
N ARG A 148 -9.74 -16.88 -2.08
CA ARG A 148 -10.47 -17.94 -2.77
C ARG A 148 -9.50 -18.84 -3.52
N ILE A 149 -9.53 -20.13 -3.20
CA ILE A 149 -8.63 -21.14 -3.76
C ILE A 149 -9.49 -22.22 -4.39
N ARG A 150 -9.30 -22.48 -5.68
CA ARG A 150 -10.01 -23.52 -6.41
C ARG A 150 -9.07 -24.65 -6.80
N ASN A 151 -9.44 -25.85 -6.40
CA ASN A 151 -8.71 -27.07 -6.71
C ASN A 151 -9.24 -27.70 -8.00
N LYS A 152 -8.44 -27.64 -9.08
CA LYS A 152 -8.78 -28.24 -10.38
C LYS A 152 -8.71 -29.77 -10.39
N ASP A 153 -8.09 -30.38 -9.37
CA ASP A 153 -7.86 -31.82 -9.27
C ASP A 153 -8.84 -32.51 -8.28
N TYR A 154 -9.85 -31.77 -7.81
CA TYR A 154 -11.11 -32.20 -7.20
C TYR A 154 -11.13 -33.02 -5.89
N LEU A 155 -10.02 -33.58 -5.38
CA LEU A 155 -10.13 -34.60 -4.31
C LEU A 155 -9.21 -34.44 -3.09
N VAL A 156 -8.42 -33.37 -2.99
CA VAL A 156 -7.46 -33.22 -1.89
C VAL A 156 -7.68 -31.91 -1.14
N VAL A 157 -7.72 -32.01 0.19
CA VAL A 157 -7.76 -30.87 1.11
C VAL A 157 -6.32 -30.36 1.27
N PHE A 158 -6.16 -29.06 1.11
CA PHE A 158 -4.87 -28.42 1.29
C PHE A 158 -4.96 -27.24 2.25
N THR A 159 -3.85 -26.99 2.93
CA THR A 159 -3.68 -25.92 3.90
C THR A 159 -2.79 -24.84 3.29
N PRO A 160 -3.32 -23.63 3.03
CA PRO A 160 -2.52 -22.53 2.53
C PRO A 160 -1.61 -21.98 3.63
N VAL A 161 -0.39 -21.57 3.24
CA VAL A 161 0.61 -20.97 4.12
C VAL A 161 0.91 -19.57 3.60
N PHE A 162 0.78 -18.57 4.47
CA PHE A 162 0.98 -17.17 4.11
C PHE A 162 2.20 -16.58 4.82
N ARG A 163 2.92 -15.75 4.09
CA ARG A 163 3.96 -14.85 4.62
C ARG A 163 3.40 -13.44 4.72
N VAL A 164 3.78 -12.72 5.77
CA VAL A 164 3.35 -11.36 6.03
C VAL A 164 4.50 -10.40 5.71
N TYR A 165 4.27 -9.45 4.82
CA TYR A 165 5.23 -8.39 4.52
C TYR A 165 4.64 -7.02 4.87
N GLY A 166 5.49 -6.09 5.26
CA GLY A 166 5.09 -4.73 5.55
C GLY A 166 6.20 -3.90 6.18
N MET A 167 5.83 -2.71 6.67
CA MET A 167 6.74 -1.81 7.37
C MET A 167 6.38 -1.73 8.84
N LYS A 168 7.40 -1.87 9.69
CA LYS A 168 7.28 -1.55 11.12
C LYS A 168 7.33 -0.04 11.27
N ARG A 169 6.40 0.54 12.03
CA ARG A 169 6.48 1.96 12.36
C ARG A 169 7.64 2.14 13.34
N SER A 170 8.59 3.01 13.00
CA SER A 170 9.61 3.39 13.97
C SER A 170 8.92 3.97 15.19
N PRO A 171 9.32 3.60 16.43
CA PRO A 171 8.83 4.30 17.61
C PRO A 171 9.08 5.78 17.35
N ALA A 172 8.03 6.60 17.45
CA ALA A 172 8.20 8.03 17.30
C ALA A 172 9.31 8.41 18.28
N LEU A 173 10.42 8.95 17.75
CA LEU A 173 11.45 9.56 18.59
C LEU A 173 10.65 10.41 19.58
N PRO A 174 10.84 10.25 20.91
CA PRO A 174 10.12 11.09 21.85
C PRO A 174 10.27 12.48 21.28
N LYS A 175 9.14 13.12 20.92
CA LYS A 175 9.14 14.56 20.60
C LYS A 175 10.14 15.11 21.59
N PRO A 176 11.19 15.83 21.15
CA PRO A 176 12.05 16.48 22.11
C PRO A 176 11.05 17.06 23.09
N MET A 177 11.08 16.60 24.35
CA MET A 177 10.69 17.47 25.42
C MET A 177 11.42 18.72 24.98
N GLU A 178 10.67 19.73 24.54
CA GLU A 178 11.21 21.07 24.55
C GLU A 178 11.91 21.05 25.88
N ARG A 179 13.25 21.07 25.83
CA ARG A 179 14.00 21.37 27.02
C ARG A 179 13.26 22.61 27.43
N VAL A 180 12.60 22.54 28.57
CA VAL A 180 12.31 23.71 29.32
C VAL A 180 13.72 24.24 29.54
N SER A 181 14.21 25.02 28.56
CA SER A 181 15.18 26.04 28.78
C SER A 181 14.72 26.67 30.07
N PRO A 182 15.59 26.80 31.08
CA PRO A 182 15.24 27.64 32.21
C PRO A 182 14.99 29.02 31.59
N LEU A 183 13.74 29.31 31.22
CA LEU A 183 13.34 30.64 30.87
C LEU A 183 13.39 31.39 32.19
N PRO A 184 14.16 32.47 32.26
CA PRO A 184 14.12 33.32 33.42
C PRO A 184 12.72 33.91 33.49
N SER A 185 12.04 33.61 34.60
CA SER A 185 10.89 34.35 35.10
C SER A 185 9.59 34.24 34.30
N ALA A 186 8.49 34.16 35.05
CA ALA A 186 7.14 34.01 34.55
C ALA A 186 6.75 35.19 33.64
N LEU A 187 6.69 34.95 32.33
CA LEU A 187 6.03 35.83 31.38
C LEU A 187 4.52 35.81 31.64
N THR A 188 3.96 36.98 31.88
CA THR A 188 2.55 37.20 32.14
C THR A 188 1.71 36.86 30.89
N PRO A 189 0.39 36.60 31.02
CA PRO A 189 -0.46 36.34 29.86
C PRO A 189 -0.44 37.44 28.79
N SER A 190 -0.21 38.70 29.19
CA SER A 190 0.01 39.86 28.30
C SER A 190 1.27 39.71 27.46
N ASP A 191 2.36 39.22 28.04
CA ASP A 191 3.64 39.06 27.35
C ASP A 191 3.56 38.03 26.23
N LYS A 192 2.77 36.97 26.44
CA LYS A 192 2.49 35.95 25.41
C LYS A 192 1.65 36.51 24.28
N LEU A 193 0.68 37.38 24.59
CA LEU A 193 -0.17 38.03 23.59
C LEU A 193 0.67 38.99 22.71
N ILE A 194 1.52 39.81 23.31
CA ILE A 194 2.44 40.71 22.60
C ILE A 194 3.33 39.92 21.64
N GLN A 195 3.91 38.81 22.11
CA GLN A 195 4.77 37.95 21.31
C GLN A 195 4.04 37.32 20.11
N LEU A 196 2.78 36.91 20.27
CA LEU A 196 1.96 36.38 19.18
C LEU A 196 1.57 37.45 18.17
N LEU A 197 1.32 38.68 18.59
CA LEU A 197 0.97 39.78 17.71
C LEU A 197 2.16 40.21 16.83
N ILE A 198 3.38 40.19 17.38
CA ILE A 198 4.61 40.40 16.62
C ILE A 198 4.80 39.25 15.60
N GLN A 199 4.64 38.00 16.04
CA GLN A 199 4.79 36.82 15.17
C GLN A 199 3.78 36.81 14.00
N LYS A 200 2.61 37.43 14.19
CA LYS A 200 1.57 37.55 13.15
C LYS A 200 1.75 38.79 12.27
N GLY A 201 2.77 39.61 12.50
CA GLY A 201 3.03 40.84 11.77
C GLY A 201 1.95 41.91 12.00
N VAL A 202 1.22 41.81 13.12
CA VAL A 202 0.19 42.78 13.52
C VAL A 202 0.82 43.93 14.30
N LEU A 203 1.91 43.66 15.02
CA LEU A 203 2.73 44.63 15.74
C LEU A 203 4.19 44.53 15.26
N SER A 204 4.88 45.66 15.21
CA SER A 204 6.33 45.66 14.94
C SER A 204 7.14 45.37 16.21
N GLU A 205 8.39 44.93 16.06
CA GLU A 205 9.25 44.62 17.22
C GLU A 205 9.54 45.85 18.09
N GLU A 206 9.53 47.04 17.51
CA GLU A 206 9.75 48.30 18.21
C GLU A 206 8.55 48.66 19.09
N GLU A 207 7.33 48.54 18.56
CA GLU A 207 6.08 48.79 19.29
C GLU A 207 5.85 47.75 20.40
N GLY A 208 6.25 46.50 20.16
CA GLY A 208 6.19 45.45 21.17
C GLY A 208 7.07 45.73 22.40
N ARG A 209 8.23 46.37 22.21
CA ARG A 209 9.16 46.73 23.30
C ARG A 209 8.62 47.83 24.21
N GLU A 210 7.85 48.76 23.66
CA GLU A 210 7.21 49.83 24.44
C GLU A 210 6.13 49.27 25.38
N LEU A 211 5.41 48.23 24.94
CA LEU A 211 4.37 47.56 25.74
C LEU A 211 4.92 46.71 26.89
N TYR A 212 6.21 46.34 26.85
CA TYR A 212 6.88 45.67 27.97
C TYR A 212 7.36 46.62 29.07
N GLN A 213 7.36 47.95 28.81
CA GLN A 213 7.84 48.96 29.76
C GLN A 213 6.73 49.68 30.53
N GLN A 214 5.46 49.28 30.34
CA GLN A 214 4.29 49.74 31.09
C GLN A 214 3.88 48.71 32.15
#